data_AF-A0A7S0WMV2-F1
#
_entry.id   AF-A0A7S0WMV2-F1
#
_cell.length_a   1.000
_cell.length_b   1.000
_cell.length_c   1.000
_cell.angle_alpha   90.00
_cell.angle_beta   90.00
_cell.angle_gamma   90.00
#
_symmetry.space_group_name_H-M   'P 1'
#
loop_
_entity.id
_entity.type
_entity.pdbx_description
1 polymer ?
#
loop_
_entity_poly.entity_id
_entity_poly.type
_entity_poly.pdbx_seq_one_letter_code
_entity_poly.pdbx_strand_id
1 'polypeptide(L)'
;VRINTLFPEAPPSASVTVAIAFLVSYEHMGQARFYCASNCECKPVAVDAHDSRRKVSLLYMKELEVTQHEECVIGVVVEDESSSGEHKFKVAQLVARTRAAVAGITGDDGPTSD
;
A
#
# COMPACT_ATOMS: atom_id res chain seq x y z
N VAL A 1 -5.60 -11.30 3.46
CA VAL A 1 -6.76 -10.38 3.38
C VAL A 1 -7.23 -10.32 1.93
N ARG A 2 -8.52 -10.52 1.67
CA ARG A 2 -9.11 -10.41 0.32
C ARG A 2 -9.53 -8.97 0.07
N ILE A 3 -9.25 -8.44 -1.12
CA ILE A 3 -9.64 -7.09 -1.54
C ILE A 3 -9.92 -7.07 -3.04
N ASN A 4 -10.99 -6.38 -3.44
CA ASN A 4 -11.27 -6.13 -4.84
C ASN A 4 -10.36 -5.00 -5.35
N THR A 5 -9.58 -5.30 -6.37
CA THR A 5 -8.64 -4.37 -7.03
C THR A 5 -8.99 -4.20 -8.51
N LEU A 6 -10.11 -4.74 -8.97
CA LEU A 6 -10.59 -4.52 -10.32
C LEU A 6 -11.32 -3.16 -10.40
N PHE A 7 -10.84 -2.31 -11.30
CA PHE A 7 -11.48 -1.06 -11.68
C PHE A 7 -11.86 -1.16 -13.16
N PRO A 8 -13.11 -1.52 -13.49
CA PRO A 8 -13.52 -1.80 -14.88
C PRO A 8 -13.28 -0.65 -15.87
N GLU A 9 -13.21 0.58 -15.38
CA GLU A 9 -12.96 1.79 -16.17
C GLU A 9 -11.47 2.04 -16.44
N ALA A 10 -10.57 1.34 -15.75
CA ALA A 10 -9.13 1.43 -15.95
C ALA A 10 -8.65 0.38 -16.97
N PRO A 11 -7.59 0.66 -17.75
CA PRO A 11 -6.96 -0.34 -18.61
C PRO A 11 -6.58 -1.59 -17.78
N PRO A 12 -6.76 -2.83 -18.30
CA PRO A 12 -6.43 -4.04 -17.54
C PRO A 12 -4.97 -4.10 -17.04
N SER A 13 -4.05 -3.43 -17.76
CA SER A 13 -2.64 -3.33 -17.41
C SER A 13 -2.31 -2.21 -16.41
N ALA A 14 -3.29 -1.40 -16.01
CA ALA A 14 -3.08 -0.34 -15.03
C ALA A 14 -2.79 -0.94 -13.65
N SER A 15 -1.81 -0.37 -12.95
CA SER A 15 -1.56 -0.71 -11.56
C SER A 15 -2.60 -0.05 -10.65
N VAL A 16 -2.92 -0.74 -9.57
CA VAL A 16 -3.78 -0.25 -8.49
C VAL A 16 -2.93 -0.09 -7.25
N THR A 17 -3.13 1.01 -6.53
CA THR A 17 -2.50 1.19 -5.23
C THR A 17 -3.42 0.62 -4.16
N VAL A 18 -2.94 -0.35 -3.39
CA VAL A 18 -3.54 -0.75 -2.12
C VAL A 18 -2.85 0.02 -1.00
N ALA A 19 -3.55 0.98 -0.40
CA ALA A 19 -3.12 1.69 0.79
C ALA A 19 -3.49 0.88 2.04
N ILE A 20 -2.48 0.50 2.82
CA ILE A 20 -2.61 -0.33 4.01
C ILE A 20 -2.36 0.57 5.22
N ALA A 21 -3.40 0.84 6.01
CA ALA A 21 -3.29 1.55 7.27
C ALA A 21 -2.94 0.58 8.40
N PHE A 22 -1.90 0.87 9.17
CA PHE A 22 -1.44 0.07 10.30
C PHE A 22 -1.02 0.96 11.47
N LEU A 23 -1.07 0.41 12.69
CA LEU A 23 -0.65 1.15 13.87
C LEU A 23 0.88 1.17 13.94
N VAL A 24 1.46 2.35 14.11
CA VAL A 24 2.83 2.55 14.59
C VAL A 24 2.76 3.00 16.04
N SER A 25 3.56 2.37 16.91
CA SER A 25 3.56 2.66 18.35
C SER A 25 4.96 2.58 18.95
N TYR A 26 5.16 3.27 20.07
CA TYR A 26 6.40 3.25 20.83
C TYR A 26 6.54 2.04 21.75
N GLU A 27 5.52 1.17 21.81
CA GLU A 27 5.49 -0.03 22.65
C GLU A 27 4.93 -1.22 21.86
N HIS A 28 5.46 -2.41 22.14
CA HIS A 28 4.93 -3.72 21.76
C HIS A 28 4.90 -4.11 20.28
N MET A 29 5.09 -3.17 19.35
CA MET A 29 4.99 -3.43 17.92
C MET A 29 6.26 -4.07 17.35
N GLY A 30 6.12 -4.86 16.30
CA GLY A 30 7.24 -5.45 15.56
C GLY A 30 7.17 -5.16 14.06
N GLN A 31 7.92 -5.94 13.27
CA GLN A 31 7.93 -5.83 11.81
C GLN A 31 6.91 -6.75 11.15
N ALA A 32 6.37 -6.33 10.01
CA ALA A 32 5.58 -7.19 9.15
C ALA A 32 5.87 -6.93 7.68
N ARG A 33 5.71 -7.97 6.86
CA ARG A 33 5.83 -7.93 5.41
C ARG A 33 4.48 -8.16 4.75
N PHE A 34 4.14 -7.22 3.86
CA PHE A 34 3.02 -7.34 2.95
C PHE A 34 3.48 -7.95 1.62
N TYR A 35 2.69 -8.85 1.06
CA TYR A 35 2.97 -9.48 -0.24
C TYR A 35 1.67 -9.92 -0.92
N CYS A 36 1.72 -10.15 -2.23
CA CYS A 36 0.59 -10.72 -2.96
C CYS A 36 0.66 -12.24 -2.87
N ALA A 37 -0.35 -12.83 -2.25
CA ALA A 37 -0.42 -14.27 -2.01
C ALA A 37 -1.11 -15.02 -3.15
N SER A 38 -2.13 -14.42 -3.78
CA SER A 38 -2.80 -15.00 -4.94
C SER A 38 -3.57 -13.97 -5.76
N ASN A 39 -3.80 -14.31 -7.04
CA ASN A 39 -4.64 -13.61 -8.03
C ASN A 39 -4.19 -12.20 -8.47
N CYS A 40 -3.26 -11.59 -7.75
CA CYS A 40 -2.64 -10.32 -8.10
C CYS A 40 -1.12 -10.46 -7.89
N GLU A 41 -0.36 -9.56 -8.51
CA GLU A 41 1.09 -9.49 -8.42
C GLU A 41 1.51 -8.17 -7.80
N CYS A 42 2.54 -8.21 -6.95
CA CYS A 42 3.15 -7.03 -6.39
C CYS A 42 4.54 -7.34 -5.83
N LYS A 43 5.35 -6.28 -5.69
CA LYS A 43 6.63 -6.37 -4.98
C LYS A 43 6.37 -6.40 -3.47
N PRO A 44 6.86 -7.42 -2.72
CA PRO A 44 6.71 -7.45 -1.27
C PRO A 44 7.36 -6.25 -0.59
N VAL A 45 6.76 -5.79 0.51
CA VAL A 45 7.31 -4.67 1.29
C VAL A 45 7.21 -4.96 2.78
N ALA A 46 8.34 -4.80 3.49
CA ALA A 46 8.41 -4.86 4.94
C ALA A 46 8.23 -3.45 5.56
N VAL A 47 7.61 -3.41 6.73
CA VAL A 47 7.48 -2.20 7.56
C VAL A 47 7.74 -2.55 9.02
N ASP A 48 8.48 -1.69 9.71
CA ASP A 48 8.60 -1.72 11.17
C ASP A 48 7.55 -0.80 11.78
N ALA A 49 6.68 -1.35 12.63
CA ALA A 49 5.64 -0.62 13.32
C ALA A 49 6.06 -0.09 14.70
N HIS A 50 7.32 -0.29 15.10
CA HIS A 50 7.85 0.26 16.32
C HIS A 50 8.54 1.62 16.09
N ASP A 51 8.18 2.64 16.87
CA ASP A 51 8.87 3.93 16.86
C ASP A 51 9.08 4.47 18.28
N SER A 52 10.23 4.14 18.87
CA SER A 52 10.60 4.58 20.22
C SER A 52 10.85 6.09 20.34
N ARG A 53 11.02 6.81 19.22
CA ARG A 53 11.31 8.26 19.21
C ARG A 53 10.07 9.10 19.49
N ARG A 54 8.86 8.56 19.32
CA ARG A 54 7.59 9.28 19.47
C ARG A 54 6.70 8.60 20.49
N LYS A 55 6.38 9.25 21.62
CA LYS A 55 5.53 8.70 22.69
C LYS A 55 4.03 8.77 22.40
N VAL A 56 3.63 8.50 21.17
CA VAL A 56 2.23 8.43 20.72
C VAL A 56 2.05 7.29 19.75
N SER A 57 0.85 6.72 19.70
CA SER A 57 0.49 5.70 18.72
C SER A 57 -0.35 6.32 17.61
N LEU A 58 0.01 6.10 16.35
CA LEU A 58 -0.64 6.71 15.19
C LEU A 58 -0.85 5.68 14.08
N LEU A 59 -1.87 5.90 13.25
CA LEU A 59 -2.05 5.14 12.02
C LEU A 59 -1.14 5.69 10.93
N TYR A 60 -0.37 4.80 10.31
CA TYR A 60 0.48 5.08 9.16
C TYR A 60 -0.06 4.32 7.95
N MET A 61 0.17 4.85 6.75
CA MET A 61 -0.20 4.18 5.51
C MET A 61 1.03 3.70 4.76
N LYS A 62 0.98 2.45 4.31
CA LYS A 62 1.93 1.92 3.32
C LYS A 62 1.21 1.64 2.02
N GLU A 63 1.81 2.08 0.92
CA GLU A 63 1.29 1.83 -0.42
C GLU A 63 1.94 0.58 -1.01
N LEU A 64 1.11 -0.28 -1.58
CA LEU A 64 1.48 -1.48 -2.30
C LEU A 64 0.86 -1.39 -3.70
N GLU A 65 1.69 -1.32 -4.73
CA GLU A 65 1.23 -1.36 -6.12
C GLU A 65 0.95 -2.82 -6.51
N VAL A 66 -0.27 -3.08 -6.96
CA VAL A 66 -0.76 -4.43 -7.30
C VAL A 66 -1.40 -4.45 -8.69
N THR A 67 -1.41 -5.61 -9.34
CA THR A 67 -2.22 -5.83 -10.55
C THR A 67 -3.70 -6.00 -10.21
N GLN A 68 -4.57 -5.72 -11.19
CA GLN A 68 -6.03 -5.76 -11.01
C GLN A 68 -6.57 -7.19 -10.96
N HIS A 69 -7.40 -7.46 -9.94
CA HIS A 69 -8.18 -8.68 -9.82
C HIS A 69 -9.38 -8.49 -8.86
N GLU A 70 -10.50 -9.15 -9.13
CA GLU A 70 -11.72 -9.10 -8.29
C GLU A 70 -11.50 -9.64 -6.88
N GLU A 71 -10.65 -10.66 -6.78
CA GLU A 71 -10.30 -11.40 -5.55
C GLU A 71 -8.79 -11.36 -5.24
N CYS A 72 -8.16 -10.18 -5.23
CA CYS A 72 -6.73 -10.05 -4.89
C CYS A 72 -6.51 -10.41 -3.42
N VAL A 73 -5.54 -11.31 -3.14
CA VAL A 73 -5.23 -11.73 -1.77
C VAL A 73 -3.88 -11.16 -1.34
N ILE A 74 -3.93 -10.24 -0.38
CA ILE A 74 -2.73 -9.68 0.27
C ILE A 74 -2.40 -10.52 1.50
N GLY A 75 -1.20 -11.11 1.50
CA GLY A 75 -0.60 -11.76 2.66
C GLY A 75 0.05 -10.74 3.60
N VAL A 76 -0.04 -11.03 4.90
CA VAL A 76 0.66 -10.28 5.96
C VAL A 76 1.41 -11.32 6.78
N VAL A 77 2.73 -11.23 6.81
CA VAL A 77 3.58 -12.07 7.66
C VAL A 77 4.21 -11.18 8.71
N VAL A 78 4.02 -11.52 9.98
CA VAL A 78 4.77 -10.93 11.08
C VAL A 78 6.16 -11.55 11.05
N GLU A 79 7.18 -10.72 11.00
CA GLU A 79 8.57 -11.18 10.85
C GLU A 79 9.19 -11.48 12.23
N ASP A 80 10.15 -12.39 12.24
CA ASP A 80 10.97 -12.69 13.43
C ASP A 80 11.94 -11.52 13.73
N GLU A 81 12.26 -10.69 12.74
CA GLU A 81 13.05 -9.48 12.96
C GLU A 81 12.20 -8.40 13.64
N SER A 82 12.71 -7.76 14.70
CA SER A 82 12.01 -6.69 15.41
C SER A 82 12.98 -5.71 16.07
N SER A 83 12.67 -4.41 15.99
CA SER A 83 13.43 -3.37 16.70
C SER A 83 13.01 -3.19 18.16
N SER A 84 11.89 -3.79 18.58
CA SER A 84 11.39 -3.74 19.96
C SER A 84 11.65 -5.02 20.75
N GLY A 85 11.95 -6.13 20.07
CA GLY A 85 11.97 -7.48 20.66
C GLY A 85 10.58 -8.13 20.78
N GLU A 86 9.52 -7.47 20.32
CA GLU A 86 8.16 -7.99 20.27
C GLU A 86 7.65 -8.06 18.81
N HIS A 87 6.60 -8.87 18.57
CA HIS A 87 6.13 -9.21 17.22
C HIS A 87 4.68 -8.79 16.96
N LYS A 88 4.12 -7.86 17.73
CA LYS A 88 2.72 -7.44 17.51
C LYS A 88 2.61 -6.59 16.25
N PHE A 89 1.64 -6.89 15.39
CA PHE A 89 1.31 -6.05 14.24
C PHE A 89 -0.19 -5.83 14.14
N LYS A 90 -0.63 -4.59 13.90
CA LYS A 90 -2.05 -4.20 13.88
C LYS A 90 -2.36 -3.50 12.58
N VAL A 91 -3.12 -4.17 11.72
CA VAL A 91 -3.71 -3.60 10.50
C VAL A 91 -5.07 -3.01 10.85
N ALA A 92 -5.29 -1.77 10.45
CA ALA A 92 -6.54 -1.06 10.68
C ALA A 92 -7.45 -1.07 9.46
N GLN A 93 -6.88 -0.84 8.26
CA GLN A 93 -7.67 -0.70 7.03
C GLN A 93 -6.85 -1.03 5.80
N LEU A 94 -7.51 -1.54 4.75
CA LEU A 94 -6.99 -1.58 3.39
C LEU A 94 -7.93 -0.78 2.48
N VAL A 95 -7.37 0.01 1.56
CA VAL A 95 -8.12 0.79 0.56
C VAL A 95 -7.47 0.57 -0.80
N ALA A 96 -8.24 0.09 -1.78
CA ALA A 96 -7.81 0.05 -3.17
C ALA A 96 -8.16 1.37 -3.85
N ARG A 97 -7.24 1.93 -4.64
CA ARG A 97 -7.46 3.14 -5.44
C ARG A 97 -6.69 3.07 -6.76
N THR A 98 -7.28 3.59 -7.82
CA THR A 98 -6.57 3.84 -9.08
C THR A 98 -5.85 5.18 -9.01
N ARG A 99 -4.77 5.30 -9.77
CA ARG A 99 -4.30 6.64 -10.17
C ARG A 99 -5.27 7.13 -11.24
N ALA A 100 -5.89 8.29 -11.02
CA ALA A 100 -6.54 8.99 -12.11
C ALA A 100 -5.44 9.32 -13.14
N ALA A 101 -5.52 8.77 -14.34
CA ALA A 101 -4.80 9.35 -15.45
C ALA A 101 -5.38 10.75 -15.63
N VAL A 102 -4.58 11.80 -15.41
CA VAL A 102 -4.95 13.13 -15.89
C VAL A 102 -4.86 13.05 -17.40
N ALA A 103 -5.95 12.67 -18.05
CA ALA A 103 -6.12 12.82 -19.47
C ALA A 103 -6.29 14.32 -19.76
N GLY A 104 -5.23 14.99 -20.24
CA GLY A 104 -5.38 16.28 -20.92
C GLY A 104 -4.80 17.52 -20.21
N ILE A 105 -3.51 17.52 -19.89
CA ILE A 105 -2.72 18.76 -20.03
C ILE A 105 -1.51 18.45 -20.91
N THR A 106 -1.75 18.23 -22.20
CA THR A 106 -0.77 18.62 -23.21
C THR A 106 -0.89 20.13 -23.33
N GLY A 107 0.10 20.87 -22.80
CA GLY A 107 0.24 22.27 -23.13
C GLY A 107 0.42 22.38 -24.65
N ASP A 108 -0.61 22.88 -25.32
CA ASP A 108 -0.54 23.35 -26.69
C ASP A 108 0.19 24.69 -26.66
N ASP A 109 1.54 24.66 -26.65
CA ASP A 109 2.34 25.82 -27.00
C ASP A 109 2.23 25.99 -28.52
N GLY A 110 1.16 26.64 -28.95
CA GLY A 110 1.00 27.09 -30.33
C GLY A 110 2.15 28.03 -30.73
N PRO A 111 2.59 28.01 -32.00
CA PRO A 111 3.67 28.88 -32.45
C PRO A 111 3.21 30.34 -32.43
N THR A 112 3.95 31.19 -31.70
CA THR A 112 3.87 32.64 -31.86
C THR A 112 4.41 33.01 -33.24
N SER A 113 3.51 33.37 -34.14
CA SER A 113 3.81 34.06 -35.40
C SER A 113 3.59 35.57 -35.24
N ASP A 114 4.61 36.32 -35.67
CA ASP A 114 4.73 37.77 -35.95
C ASP A 114 4.78 38.78 -34.79
#